data_AF-A0A4R2KRW1-F1
#
_entry.id   AF-A0A4R2KRW1-F1
#
_cell.length_a   1.000
_cell.length_b   1.000
_cell.length_c   1.000
_cell.angle_alpha   90.00
_cell.angle_beta   90.00
_cell.angle_gamma   90.00
#
_symmetry.space_group_name_H-M   'P 1'
#
loop_
_entity.id
_entity.type
_entity.pdbx_description
1 polymer ?
#
loop_
_entity_poly.entity_id
_entity_poly.type
_entity_poly.pdbx_seq_one_letter_code
_entity_poly.pdbx_strand_id
1 'polypeptide(L)'
;MSNDLSDRAAMTLMFGLFFLIGGVMLFDVVTDYREGVSVAHLLVESVVLLLAGIGCGVVVIRTYQARRSLATLRNDLQHAQRRAVHWQRENEKQVQGIAQSIKAQFAVWGYTEAESDVALLLIKGLSHREIASLRDTSERTVSHQAQAAYRKASLPGRTALSAFFLEDMLPGR
;
A
#
# COMPACT_ATOMS: atom_id res chain seq x y z
N MET A 1 3.96 2.52 21.13
CA MET A 1 4.66 2.61 22.43
C MET A 1 3.88 1.96 23.56
N SER A 2 2.53 2.10 23.60
CA SER A 2 1.66 1.42 24.58
C SER A 2 1.81 -0.13 24.59
N ASN A 3 1.71 -0.78 23.42
CA ASN A 3 1.74 -2.26 23.34
C ASN A 3 3.10 -2.89 23.72
N ASP A 4 4.21 -2.15 23.57
CA ASP A 4 5.53 -2.68 23.87
C ASP A 4 5.81 -2.68 25.38
N LEU A 5 5.21 -1.73 26.11
CA LEU A 5 5.23 -1.67 27.57
C LEU A 5 4.31 -2.73 28.18
N SER A 6 3.12 -2.95 27.60
CA SER A 6 2.20 -3.99 28.08
C SER A 6 2.77 -5.39 27.87
N ASP A 7 3.38 -5.66 26.73
CA ASP A 7 3.96 -6.97 26.47
C ASP A 7 5.22 -7.23 27.30
N ARG A 8 6.05 -6.20 27.52
CA ARG A 8 7.22 -6.32 28.41
C ARG A 8 6.77 -6.55 29.84
N ALA A 9 5.77 -5.82 30.32
CA ALA A 9 5.18 -6.02 31.64
C ALA A 9 4.58 -7.43 31.77
N ALA A 10 3.85 -7.90 30.77
CA ALA A 10 3.29 -9.25 30.74
C ALA A 10 4.38 -10.32 30.77
N MET A 11 5.47 -10.14 30.03
CA MET A 11 6.60 -11.08 30.01
C MET A 11 7.38 -11.05 31.34
N THR A 12 7.64 -9.88 31.92
CA THR A 12 8.25 -9.73 33.26
C THR A 12 7.38 -10.36 34.34
N LEU A 13 6.05 -10.19 34.27
CA LEU A 13 5.09 -10.79 35.21
C LEU A 13 5.05 -12.31 35.03
N MET A 14 5.05 -12.82 33.80
CA MET A 14 5.09 -14.26 33.52
C MET A 14 6.39 -14.89 34.04
N PHE A 15 7.54 -14.28 33.79
CA PHE A 15 8.82 -14.75 34.35
C PHE A 15 8.84 -14.66 35.87
N GLY A 16 8.35 -13.55 36.45
CA GLY A 16 8.24 -13.39 37.89
C GLY A 16 7.38 -14.47 38.52
N LEU A 17 6.22 -14.78 37.92
CA LEU A 17 5.35 -15.87 38.35
C LEU A 17 6.02 -17.24 38.20
N PHE A 18 6.70 -17.49 37.09
CA PHE A 18 7.42 -18.75 36.87
C PHE A 18 8.53 -18.97 37.90
N PHE A 19 9.34 -17.93 38.19
CA PHE A 19 10.38 -18.01 39.21
C PHE A 19 9.80 -18.14 40.62
N LEU A 20 8.67 -17.49 40.90
CA LEU A 20 7.96 -17.63 42.17
C LEU A 20 7.43 -19.06 42.37
N ILE A 21 6.74 -19.61 41.38
CA ILE A 21 6.23 -20.99 41.41
C ILE A 21 7.39 -21.99 41.49
N GLY A 22 8.43 -21.81 40.68
CA GLY A 22 9.64 -22.65 40.70
C GLY A 22 10.37 -22.58 42.03
N GLY A 23 10.41 -21.43 42.69
CA GLY A 23 11.00 -21.26 44.02
C GLY A 23 10.22 -21.96 45.13
N VAL A 24 8.87 -21.89 45.09
CA VAL A 24 8.00 -22.63 46.01
C VAL A 24 8.17 -24.13 45.82
N MET A 25 8.17 -24.62 44.58
CA MET A 25 8.40 -26.04 44.27
C MET A 25 9.78 -26.51 44.74
N LEU A 26 10.83 -25.70 44.55
CA LEU A 26 12.18 -26.06 45.03
C LEU A 26 12.25 -26.14 46.56
N PHE A 27 11.52 -25.26 47.26
CA PHE A 27 11.44 -25.26 48.71
C PHE A 27 10.71 -26.50 49.24
N ASP A 28 9.61 -26.90 48.60
CA ASP A 28 8.90 -28.16 48.93
C ASP A 28 9.81 -29.37 48.70
N VAL A 29 10.47 -29.48 47.55
CA VAL A 29 11.44 -30.57 47.25
C VAL A 29 12.51 -30.71 48.32
N VAL A 30 13.08 -29.60 48.79
CA VAL A 30 14.14 -29.59 49.83
C VAL A 30 13.58 -30.01 51.20
N THR A 31 12.33 -29.64 51.49
CA THR A 31 11.65 -29.99 52.74
C THR A 31 11.30 -31.47 52.77
N ASP A 32 10.73 -32.00 51.68
CA ASP A 32 10.36 -33.41 51.51
C ASP A 32 11.57 -34.36 51.46
N TYR A 33 12.69 -33.93 50.86
CA TYR A 33 13.93 -34.69 50.87
C TYR A 33 14.46 -34.90 52.30
N ARG A 34 14.23 -33.95 53.21
CA ARG A 34 14.62 -34.06 54.62
C ARG A 34 13.66 -34.95 55.42
N GLU A 35 12.39 -35.04 55.01
CA GLU A 35 11.36 -35.85 55.65
C GLU A 35 11.31 -37.31 55.16
N GLY A 36 12.07 -37.67 54.10
CA GLY A 36 12.21 -39.04 53.63
C GLY A 36 11.04 -39.54 52.76
N VAL A 37 10.36 -38.62 52.08
CA VAL A 37 9.15 -38.87 51.26
C VAL A 37 9.47 -39.64 49.97
N SER A 38 8.45 -40.28 49.39
CA SER A 38 8.52 -41.16 48.20
C SER A 38 9.22 -40.55 46.98
N VAL A 39 10.13 -41.31 46.37
CA VAL A 39 10.84 -40.99 45.11
C VAL A 39 9.87 -40.64 43.95
N ALA A 40 8.64 -41.16 44.00
CA ALA A 40 7.62 -40.86 42.99
C ALA A 40 7.20 -39.38 43.00
N HIS A 41 7.18 -38.71 44.16
CA HIS A 41 6.81 -37.29 44.26
C HIS A 41 7.85 -36.40 43.58
N LEU A 42 9.12 -36.65 43.88
CA LEU A 42 10.28 -35.93 43.32
C LEU A 42 10.37 -36.05 41.80
N LEU A 43 10.02 -37.22 41.24
CA LEU A 43 9.97 -37.43 39.79
C LEU A 43 8.86 -36.61 39.12
N VAL A 44 7.67 -36.56 39.72
CA VAL A 44 6.54 -35.80 39.17
C VAL A 44 6.86 -34.31 39.14
N GLU A 45 7.40 -33.75 40.22
CA GLU A 45 7.75 -32.33 40.29
C GLU A 45 8.84 -31.94 39.30
N SER A 46 9.87 -32.79 39.15
CA SER A 46 10.93 -32.59 38.18
C SER A 46 10.39 -32.55 36.74
N VAL A 47 9.43 -33.43 36.42
CA VAL A 47 8.77 -33.46 35.10
C VAL A 47 7.93 -32.20 34.89
N VAL A 48 7.16 -31.77 35.90
CA VAL A 48 6.35 -30.53 35.83
C VAL A 48 7.24 -29.31 35.60
N LEU A 49 8.35 -29.19 36.32
CA LEU A 49 9.29 -28.08 36.18
C LEU A 49 9.93 -28.05 34.78
N LEU A 50 10.33 -29.22 34.25
CA LEU A 50 10.88 -29.33 32.89
C LEU A 50 9.85 -28.92 31.83
N LEU A 51 8.62 -29.41 31.92
CA LEU A 51 7.55 -29.05 30.98
C LEU A 51 7.23 -27.56 31.02
N ALA A 52 7.18 -26.97 32.22
CA ALA A 52 6.95 -25.54 32.39
C ALA A 52 8.12 -24.70 31.81
N GLY A 53 9.36 -25.13 32.02
CA GLY A 53 10.54 -24.50 31.43
C GLY A 53 10.54 -24.56 29.89
N ILE A 54 10.20 -25.70 29.32
CA ILE A 54 10.05 -25.87 27.86
C ILE A 54 8.94 -24.96 27.33
N GLY A 55 7.78 -24.94 27.98
CA GLY A 55 6.66 -24.07 27.61
C GLY A 55 7.03 -22.59 27.63
N CYS A 56 7.71 -22.14 28.69
CA CYS A 56 8.22 -20.77 28.79
C CYS A 56 9.21 -20.46 27.65
N GLY A 57 10.15 -21.37 27.36
CA GLY A 57 11.09 -21.23 26.27
C GLY A 57 10.41 -21.06 24.90
N VAL A 58 9.38 -21.88 24.61
CA VAL A 58 8.61 -21.79 23.37
C VAL A 58 7.91 -20.44 23.25
N VAL A 59 7.26 -19.95 24.31
CA VAL A 59 6.55 -18.66 24.29
C VAL A 59 7.52 -17.50 24.02
N VAL A 60 8.69 -17.51 24.66
CA VAL A 60 9.72 -16.49 24.45
C VAL A 60 10.24 -16.50 23.01
N ILE A 61 10.52 -17.69 22.47
CA ILE A 61 10.99 -17.82 21.08
C ILE A 61 9.93 -17.34 20.10
N ARG A 62 8.66 -17.75 20.28
CA ARG A 62 7.54 -17.38 19.39
C ARG A 62 7.26 -15.88 19.41
N THR A 63 7.25 -15.26 20.58
CA THR A 63 7.04 -13.81 20.71
C THR A 63 8.20 -13.02 20.11
N TYR A 64 9.44 -13.47 20.30
CA TYR A 64 10.62 -12.87 19.68
C TYR A 64 10.56 -12.96 18.15
N GLN A 65 10.22 -14.13 17.61
CA GLN A 65 10.06 -14.33 16.16
C GLN A 65 8.94 -13.45 15.59
N ALA A 66 7.78 -13.41 16.24
CA ALA A 66 6.65 -12.59 15.80
C ALA A 66 6.99 -11.09 15.75
N ARG A 67 7.71 -10.59 16.76
CA ARG A 67 8.18 -9.20 16.81
C ARG A 67 9.13 -8.87 15.67
N ARG A 68 10.06 -9.77 15.35
CA ARG A 68 11.01 -9.58 14.26
C ARG A 68 10.31 -9.53 12.90
N SER A 69 9.34 -10.42 12.69
CA SER A 69 8.52 -10.42 11.46
C SER A 69 7.68 -9.14 11.32
N LEU A 70 7.12 -8.62 12.42
CA LEU A 70 6.39 -7.36 12.38
C LEU A 70 7.30 -6.18 12.01
N ALA A 71 8.53 -6.16 12.49
CA ALA A 71 9.50 -5.11 12.15
C ALA A 71 9.86 -5.12 10.67
N THR A 72 10.09 -6.30 10.08
CA THR A 72 10.39 -6.42 8.65
C THR A 72 9.17 -6.04 7.80
N LEU A 73 7.98 -6.55 8.12
CA LEU A 73 6.74 -6.20 7.40
C LEU A 73 6.47 -4.69 7.45
N ARG A 74 6.71 -4.04 8.60
CA ARG A 74 6.54 -2.61 8.74
C ARG A 74 7.50 -1.82 7.84
N ASN A 75 8.76 -2.24 7.77
CA ASN A 75 9.73 -1.63 6.86
C ASN A 75 9.34 -1.84 5.40
N ASP A 76 8.92 -3.04 5.03
CA ASP A 76 8.49 -3.35 3.66
C ASP A 76 7.27 -2.52 3.23
N LEU A 77 6.29 -2.37 4.13
CA LEU A 77 5.14 -1.49 3.90
C LEU A 77 5.57 -0.03 3.72
N GLN A 78 6.48 0.47 4.56
CA GLN A 78 6.99 1.83 4.42
C GLN A 78 7.74 2.02 3.10
N HIS A 79 8.55 1.05 2.68
CA HIS A 79 9.24 1.09 1.40
C HIS A 79 8.25 1.04 0.22
N ALA A 80 7.25 0.17 0.28
CA ALA A 80 6.20 0.10 -0.74
C ALA A 80 5.40 1.39 -0.84
N GLN A 81 4.99 1.98 0.29
CA GLN A 81 4.30 3.27 0.34
C GLN A 81 5.15 4.40 -0.24
N ARG A 82 6.44 4.48 0.12
CA ARG A 82 7.35 5.49 -0.45
C ARG A 82 7.51 5.33 -1.96
N ARG A 83 7.67 4.10 -2.45
CA ARG A 83 7.71 3.81 -3.90
C ARG A 83 6.41 4.21 -4.58
N ALA A 84 5.25 3.91 -3.99
CA ALA A 84 3.95 4.29 -4.54
C ALA A 84 3.79 5.81 -4.64
N VAL A 85 4.14 6.56 -3.59
CA VAL A 85 4.09 8.03 -3.60
C VAL A 85 5.07 8.61 -4.62
N HIS A 86 6.29 8.09 -4.68
CA HIS A 86 7.27 8.54 -5.67
C HIS A 86 6.80 8.25 -7.09
N TRP A 87 6.25 7.06 -7.33
CA TRP A 87 5.66 6.68 -8.62
C TRP A 87 4.48 7.59 -8.99
N GLN A 88 3.58 7.86 -8.04
CA GLN A 88 2.45 8.78 -8.26
C GLN A 88 2.95 10.17 -8.65
N ARG A 89 3.92 10.73 -7.93
CA ARG A 89 4.48 12.06 -8.24
C ARG A 89 5.17 12.10 -9.60
N GLU A 90 5.91 11.06 -9.96
CA GLU A 90 6.60 11.01 -11.24
C GLU A 90 5.61 10.87 -12.40
N ASN A 91 4.60 10.01 -12.24
CA ASN A 91 3.52 9.89 -13.22
C ASN A 91 2.69 11.17 -13.33
N GLU A 92 2.41 11.83 -12.21
CA GLU A 92 1.66 13.08 -12.21
C GLU A 92 2.39 14.16 -13.01
N LYS A 93 3.71 14.29 -12.86
CA LYS A 93 4.51 15.21 -13.68
C LYS A 93 4.44 14.88 -15.17
N GLN A 94 4.54 13.59 -15.52
CA GLN A 94 4.48 13.15 -16.93
C GLN A 94 3.10 13.43 -17.54
N VAL A 95 2.02 13.06 -16.84
CA VAL A 95 0.63 13.30 -17.27
C VAL A 95 0.33 14.79 -17.37
N GLN A 96 0.79 15.59 -16.40
CA GLN A 96 0.65 17.06 -16.46
C GLN A 96 1.42 17.65 -17.65
N GLY A 97 2.62 17.15 -17.95
CA GLY A 97 3.41 17.57 -19.11
C GLY A 97 2.66 17.33 -20.43
N ILE A 98 2.04 16.17 -20.60
CA ILE A 98 1.22 15.84 -21.77
C ILE A 98 -0.01 16.77 -21.85
N ALA A 99 -0.70 17.00 -20.74
CA ALA A 99 -1.85 17.90 -20.73
C ALA A 99 -1.47 19.35 -21.09
N GLN A 100 -0.30 19.80 -20.66
CA GLN A 100 0.23 21.12 -21.00
C GLN A 100 0.64 21.21 -22.47
N SER A 101 1.28 20.18 -23.04
CA SER A 101 1.64 20.18 -24.47
C SER A 101 0.41 20.22 -25.37
N ILE A 102 -0.65 19.46 -25.05
CA ILE A 102 -1.92 19.51 -25.76
C ILE A 102 -2.51 20.93 -25.73
N LYS A 103 -2.57 21.55 -24.55
CA LYS A 103 -3.10 22.92 -24.40
C LYS A 103 -2.26 23.95 -25.16
N ALA A 104 -0.95 23.84 -25.13
CA ALA A 104 -0.06 24.71 -25.89
C ALA A 104 -0.30 24.57 -27.39
N GLN A 105 -0.45 23.34 -27.89
CA GLN A 105 -0.75 23.10 -29.30
C GLN A 105 -2.12 23.65 -29.71
N PHE A 106 -3.14 23.52 -28.85
CA PHE A 106 -4.46 24.12 -29.09
C PHE A 106 -4.40 25.65 -29.18
N ALA A 107 -3.55 26.28 -28.38
CA ALA A 107 -3.30 27.73 -28.48
C ALA A 107 -2.62 28.10 -29.79
N VAL A 108 -1.65 27.31 -30.26
CA VAL A 108 -0.99 27.51 -31.57
C VAL A 108 -1.99 27.40 -32.73
N TRP A 109 -2.93 26.46 -32.67
CA TRP A 109 -4.01 26.34 -33.66
C TRP A 109 -5.12 27.38 -33.50
N GLY A 110 -5.07 28.24 -32.47
CA GLY A 110 -6.07 29.27 -32.23
C GLY A 110 -7.46 28.70 -31.90
N TYR A 111 -7.50 27.61 -31.13
CA TYR A 111 -8.77 27.05 -30.67
C TYR A 111 -9.43 27.96 -29.64
N THR A 112 -10.74 28.11 -29.75
CA THR A 112 -11.59 28.66 -28.69
C THR A 112 -11.68 27.66 -27.54
N GLU A 113 -12.18 28.12 -26.39
CA GLU A 113 -12.44 27.24 -25.24
C GLU A 113 -13.36 26.07 -25.62
N ALA A 114 -14.44 26.36 -26.35
CA ALA A 114 -15.38 25.34 -26.79
C ALA A 114 -14.76 24.34 -27.78
N GLU A 115 -13.93 24.78 -28.73
CA GLU A 115 -13.22 23.87 -29.65
C GLU A 115 -12.18 23.03 -28.90
N SER A 116 -11.46 23.61 -27.95
CA SER A 116 -10.45 22.93 -27.13
C SER A 116 -11.08 21.80 -26.32
N ASP A 117 -12.23 22.05 -25.71
CA ASP A 117 -12.99 21.05 -24.95
C ASP A 117 -13.45 19.88 -25.84
N VAL A 118 -14.01 20.17 -27.03
CA VAL A 118 -14.41 19.12 -27.98
C VAL A 118 -13.19 18.34 -28.44
N ALA A 119 -12.12 19.02 -28.85
CA ALA A 119 -10.90 18.40 -29.34
C ALA A 119 -10.27 17.48 -28.29
N LEU A 120 -10.22 17.91 -27.01
CA LEU A 120 -9.70 17.08 -25.92
C LEU A 120 -10.52 15.80 -25.72
N LEU A 121 -11.85 15.89 -25.78
CA LEU A 121 -12.72 14.72 -25.64
C LEU A 121 -12.65 13.78 -26.85
N LEU A 122 -12.44 14.34 -28.05
CA LEU A 122 -12.19 13.54 -29.26
C LEU A 122 -10.89 12.76 -29.18
N ILE A 123 -9.81 13.39 -28.68
CA ILE A 123 -8.51 12.73 -28.45
C ILE A 123 -8.66 11.59 -27.43
N LYS A 124 -9.47 11.80 -26.37
CA LYS A 124 -9.82 10.77 -25.38
C LYS A 124 -10.67 9.63 -25.93
N GLY A 125 -11.13 9.72 -27.18
CA GLY A 125 -11.84 8.63 -27.84
C GLY A 125 -13.37 8.73 -27.81
N LEU A 126 -13.94 9.83 -27.31
CA LEU A 126 -15.39 9.97 -27.23
C LEU A 126 -16.02 10.28 -28.59
N SER A 127 -17.19 9.71 -28.82
CA SER A 127 -18.06 10.02 -29.96
C SER A 127 -18.74 11.39 -29.79
N HIS A 128 -19.23 11.98 -30.90
CA HIS A 128 -19.96 13.25 -30.83
C HIS A 128 -21.20 13.17 -29.92
N ARG A 129 -21.86 12.02 -29.87
CA ARG A 129 -23.00 11.74 -28.98
C ARG A 129 -22.61 11.78 -27.51
N GLU A 130 -21.52 11.12 -27.14
CA GLU A 130 -21.02 11.13 -25.75
C GLU A 130 -20.57 12.53 -25.33
N ILE A 131 -19.90 13.25 -26.23
CA ILE A 131 -19.47 14.64 -25.99
C ILE A 131 -20.68 15.56 -25.82
N ALA A 132 -21.70 15.40 -26.68
CA ALA A 132 -22.93 16.17 -26.60
C ALA A 132 -23.64 15.97 -25.25
N SER A 133 -23.71 14.71 -24.79
CA SER A 133 -24.26 14.36 -23.48
C SER A 133 -23.45 14.97 -22.32
N LEU A 134 -22.11 14.86 -22.35
CA LEU A 134 -21.24 15.39 -21.29
C LEU A 134 -21.25 16.92 -21.20
N ARG A 135 -21.46 17.60 -22.32
CA ARG A 135 -21.43 19.07 -22.42
C ARG A 135 -22.81 19.72 -22.40
N ASP A 136 -23.86 18.93 -22.20
CA ASP A 136 -25.25 19.37 -22.26
C ASP A 136 -25.55 20.21 -23.51
N THR A 137 -25.15 19.69 -24.68
CA THR A 137 -25.29 20.37 -25.97
C THR A 137 -25.75 19.41 -27.07
N SER A 138 -26.03 19.92 -28.27
CA SER A 138 -26.47 19.08 -29.39
C SER A 138 -25.29 18.42 -30.11
N GLU A 139 -25.50 17.21 -30.65
CA GLU A 139 -24.52 16.55 -31.52
C GLU A 139 -24.13 17.41 -32.73
N ARG A 140 -25.07 18.20 -33.25
CA ARG A 140 -24.82 19.16 -34.34
C ARG A 140 -23.82 20.23 -33.91
N THR A 141 -23.96 20.75 -32.70
CA THR A 141 -23.04 21.74 -32.12
C THR A 141 -21.64 21.15 -31.96
N VAL A 142 -21.53 19.94 -31.41
CA VAL A 142 -20.25 19.23 -31.26
C VAL A 142 -19.60 18.97 -32.62
N SER A 143 -20.38 18.50 -33.61
CA SER A 143 -19.90 18.24 -34.97
C SER A 143 -19.36 19.52 -35.63
N HIS A 144 -20.05 20.64 -35.47
CA HIS A 144 -19.59 21.94 -35.98
C HIS A 144 -18.29 22.40 -35.31
N GLN A 145 -18.20 22.28 -33.98
CA GLN A 145 -16.98 22.60 -33.22
C GLN A 145 -15.80 21.68 -33.60
N ALA A 146 -16.05 20.39 -33.79
CA ALA A 146 -15.05 19.43 -34.24
C ALA A 146 -14.52 19.75 -35.64
N GLN A 147 -15.42 20.07 -36.59
CA GLN A 147 -15.02 20.49 -37.93
C GLN A 147 -14.21 21.79 -37.93
N ALA A 148 -14.57 22.75 -37.08
CA ALA A 148 -13.79 23.98 -36.92
C ALA A 148 -12.38 23.69 -36.37
N ALA A 149 -12.26 22.81 -35.36
CA ALA A 149 -10.98 22.35 -34.83
C ALA A 149 -10.12 21.68 -35.91
N TYR A 150 -10.68 20.71 -36.67
CA TYR A 150 -9.96 20.03 -37.75
C TYR A 150 -9.44 21.00 -38.82
N ARG A 151 -10.27 21.97 -39.25
CA ARG A 151 -9.85 22.98 -40.23
C ARG A 151 -8.71 23.85 -39.69
N LYS A 152 -8.79 24.30 -38.43
CA LYS A 152 -7.75 25.12 -37.80
C LYS A 152 -6.42 24.38 -37.64
N ALA A 153 -6.48 23.10 -37.28
CA ALA A 153 -5.29 22.25 -37.21
C ALA A 153 -4.77 21.77 -38.58
N SER A 154 -5.51 22.03 -39.66
CA SER A 154 -5.22 21.47 -41.00
C SER A 154 -5.16 19.95 -41.02
N LEU A 155 -6.01 19.30 -40.21
CA LEU A 155 -6.09 17.84 -40.09
C LEU A 155 -7.39 17.32 -40.74
N PRO A 156 -7.37 16.16 -41.42
CA PRO A 156 -8.52 15.65 -42.15
C PRO A 156 -9.67 15.14 -41.26
N GLY A 157 -9.43 14.93 -39.97
CA GLY A 157 -10.48 14.49 -39.04
C GLY A 157 -9.95 13.92 -37.72
N ARG A 158 -10.83 13.25 -36.99
CA ARG A 158 -10.58 12.72 -35.63
C ARG A 158 -9.34 11.85 -35.56
N THR A 159 -9.20 10.89 -36.47
CA THR A 159 -8.07 9.95 -36.46
C THR A 159 -6.73 10.66 -36.61
N ALA A 160 -6.65 11.66 -37.49
CA ALA A 160 -5.44 12.44 -37.68
C ALA A 160 -5.14 13.36 -36.49
N LEU A 161 -6.18 13.94 -35.86
CA LEU A 161 -6.04 14.70 -34.61
C LEU A 161 -5.46 13.84 -33.49
N SER A 162 -5.98 12.62 -33.29
CA SER A 162 -5.44 11.70 -32.29
C SER A 162 -4.04 11.21 -32.65
N ALA A 163 -3.78 10.94 -33.94
CA ALA A 163 -2.47 10.48 -34.40
C ALA A 163 -1.38 11.54 -34.19
N PHE A 164 -1.68 12.82 -34.45
CA PHE A 164 -0.75 13.92 -34.23
C PHE A 164 -0.19 13.94 -32.80
N PHE A 165 -1.06 13.81 -31.79
CA PHE A 165 -0.60 13.77 -30.40
C PHE A 165 0.02 12.44 -30.01
N LEU A 166 -0.39 11.33 -30.62
CA LEU A 166 0.16 10.01 -30.32
C LEU A 166 1.58 9.84 -30.88
N GLU A 167 1.90 10.47 -32.02
CA GLU A 167 3.22 10.43 -32.64
C GLU A 167 4.31 10.97 -31.71
N ASP A 168 4.04 12.09 -31.03
CA ASP A 168 4.94 12.67 -30.02
C ASP A 168 5.09 11.79 -28.76
N MET A 169 4.15 10.87 -28.51
CA MET A 169 4.16 10.00 -27.33
C MET A 169 4.82 8.64 -27.58
N LEU A 170 4.98 8.24 -28.85
CA LEU A 170 5.63 6.98 -29.21
C LEU A 170 7.15 7.20 -29.25
N PRO A 171 7.97 6.26 -28.73
CA PRO A 171 9.41 6.37 -28.86
C PRO A 171 9.77 6.45 -30.35
N GLY A 172 10.42 7.56 -30.74
CA GLY A 172 10.97 7.74 -32.07
C GLY A 172 11.87 6.54 -32.42
N ARG A 173 11.64 5.95 -33.59
CA ARG A 173 12.45 4.84 -34.10
C ARG A 173 13.89 5.24 -34.29
#